data_AF-A0A085AFN7-F1
#
_entry.id   AF-A0A085AFN7-F1
#
_cell.length_a   1.000
_cell.length_b   1.000
_cell.length_c   1.000
_cell.angle_alpha   90.00
_cell.angle_beta   90.00
_cell.angle_gamma   90.00
#
_symmetry.space_group_name_H-M   'P 1'
#
loop_
_entity.id
_entity.type
_entity.pdbx_description
1 polymer ?
#
loop_
_entity_poly.entity_id
_entity_poly.type
_entity_poly.pdbx_seq_one_letter_code
_entity_poly.pdbx_strand_id
1 'polypeptide(L)'
;MLAPVEESLAELQEAAEDNRRQGNNLICKGVVKSAPGGKRVVVQIGENTTPPIQFLVPGAGVTSVYRCPSPGEIVIVLNFGTGDDFQSCVALTGLFSDQFPFPTENSDEVVFKYGEKAYSRIDVTSGKMTIHAAGGVEYVDTPEVKNSDGEMADKVRRMSEDRRIYDGHNHPGDSGGQTGAANQKQGG
;
A
#
# COMPACT_ATOMS: atom_id res chain seq x y z
N MET A 1 -37.61 49.64 25.05
CA MET A 1 -36.64 49.92 23.95
C MET A 1 -35.56 48.84 23.79
N LEU A 2 -35.54 47.78 24.62
CA LEU A 2 -34.54 46.69 24.52
C LEU A 2 -35.00 45.46 23.71
N ALA A 3 -36.31 45.26 23.51
CA ALA A 3 -36.85 44.10 22.81
C ALA A 3 -36.20 43.78 21.44
N PRO A 4 -35.90 44.76 20.56
CA PRO A 4 -35.22 44.47 19.29
C PRO A 4 -33.78 43.97 19.46
N VAL A 5 -33.10 44.38 20.55
CA VAL A 5 -31.73 43.96 20.86
C VAL A 5 -31.72 42.56 21.49
N GLU A 6 -32.73 42.24 22.30
CA GLU A 6 -32.91 40.91 22.89
C GLU A 6 -33.18 39.84 21.83
N GLU A 7 -34.02 40.17 20.83
CA GLU A 7 -34.31 39.30 19.68
C GLU A 7 -33.05 39.06 18.83
N SER A 8 -32.33 40.13 18.45
CA SER A 8 -31.07 39.98 17.72
C SER A 8 -30.00 39.21 18.50
N LEU A 9 -29.96 39.33 19.83
CA LEU A 9 -29.01 38.57 20.66
C LEU A 9 -29.35 37.07 20.68
N ALA A 10 -30.64 36.73 20.74
CA ALA A 10 -31.10 35.34 20.66
C ALA A 10 -30.78 34.71 19.30
N GLU A 11 -31.04 35.42 18.20
CA GLU A 11 -30.67 34.97 16.85
C GLU A 11 -29.15 34.75 16.70
N LEU A 12 -28.33 35.65 17.26
CA LEU A 12 -26.87 35.50 17.26
C LEU A 12 -26.40 34.29 18.08
N GLN A 13 -27.08 33.99 19.20
CA GLN A 13 -26.77 32.81 20.01
C GLN A 13 -27.12 31.52 19.26
N GLU A 14 -28.30 31.44 18.64
CA GLU A 14 -28.71 30.29 17.83
C GLU A 14 -27.74 30.07 16.65
N ALA A 15 -27.40 31.14 15.93
CA ALA A 15 -26.42 31.08 14.84
C ALA A 15 -25.02 30.63 15.32
N ALA A 16 -24.60 31.05 16.52
CA ALA A 16 -23.32 30.64 17.10
C ALA A 16 -23.33 29.15 17.49
N GLU A 17 -24.43 28.63 18.03
CA GLU A 17 -24.58 27.21 18.38
C GLU A 17 -24.60 26.32 17.14
N ASP A 18 -25.31 26.72 16.09
CA ASP A 18 -25.32 26.02 14.81
C ASP A 18 -23.95 26.03 14.14
N ASN A 19 -23.25 27.17 14.13
CA ASN A 19 -21.87 27.26 13.64
C ASN A 19 -20.92 26.33 14.41
N ARG A 20 -21.09 26.23 15.73
CA ARG A 20 -20.30 25.31 16.55
C ARG A 20 -20.61 23.85 16.21
N ARG A 21 -21.89 23.50 15.99
CA ARG A 21 -22.29 22.14 15.60
C ARG A 21 -21.71 21.75 14.24
N GLN A 22 -21.85 22.62 13.25
CA GLN A 22 -21.28 22.42 11.91
C GLN A 22 -19.76 22.32 11.99
N GLY A 23 -19.11 23.22 12.74
CA GLY A 23 -17.66 23.22 12.93
C GLY A 23 -17.11 21.90 13.50
N ASN A 24 -17.83 21.29 14.44
CA ASN A 24 -17.46 20.00 15.02
C ASN A 24 -17.56 18.83 14.04
N ASN A 25 -18.34 18.97 12.96
CA ASN A 25 -18.56 17.94 11.94
C ASN A 25 -17.69 18.11 10.68
N LEU A 26 -16.92 19.21 10.58
CA LEU A 26 -16.08 19.49 9.40
C LEU A 26 -14.92 18.50 9.25
N ILE A 27 -14.27 18.14 10.36
CA ILE A 27 -13.10 17.24 10.37
C ILE A 27 -13.23 16.28 11.55
N CYS A 28 -13.53 15.02 11.25
CA CYS A 28 -13.78 13.99 12.26
C CYS A 28 -12.77 12.85 12.15
N LYS A 29 -12.25 12.38 13.28
CA LYS A 29 -11.53 11.10 13.34
C LYS A 29 -12.56 9.96 13.40
N GLY A 30 -12.39 8.95 12.57
CA GLY A 30 -13.25 7.79 12.54
C GLY A 30 -12.49 6.49 12.31
N VAL A 31 -13.24 5.39 12.30
CA VAL A 31 -12.74 4.04 12.03
C VAL A 31 -13.53 3.43 10.89
N VAL A 32 -12.83 2.82 9.92
CA VAL A 32 -13.49 2.10 8.81
C VAL A 32 -14.30 0.95 9.39
N LYS A 33 -15.62 0.95 9.18
CA LYS A 33 -16.52 -0.13 9.55
C LYS A 33 -16.62 -1.17 8.44
N SER A 34 -16.72 -0.71 7.19
CA SER A 34 -16.76 -1.58 6.00
C SER A 34 -16.35 -0.83 4.73
N ALA A 35 -16.01 -1.57 3.68
CA ALA A 35 -15.67 -1.02 2.37
C ALA A 35 -16.52 -1.68 1.27
N PRO A 36 -17.83 -1.33 1.15
CA PRO A 36 -18.75 -2.01 0.25
C PRO A 36 -18.29 -1.92 -1.21
N GLY A 37 -18.14 -3.09 -1.85
CA GLY A 37 -17.70 -3.19 -3.24
C GLY A 37 -16.28 -2.68 -3.52
N GLY A 38 -15.49 -2.40 -2.47
CA GLY A 38 -14.10 -1.94 -2.59
C GLY A 38 -13.91 -0.52 -3.12
N LYS A 39 -14.98 0.22 -3.45
CA LYS A 39 -14.91 1.54 -4.10
C LYS A 39 -15.31 2.70 -3.19
N ARG A 40 -15.91 2.40 -2.04
CA ARG A 40 -16.37 3.34 -1.02
C ARG A 40 -16.12 2.76 0.36
N VAL A 41 -16.13 3.61 1.38
CA VAL A 41 -16.03 3.22 2.79
C VAL A 41 -17.20 3.73 3.61
N VAL A 42 -17.60 2.95 4.60
CA VAL A 42 -18.49 3.37 5.69
C VAL A 42 -17.62 3.57 6.92
N VAL A 43 -17.64 4.78 7.48
CA VAL A 43 -16.81 5.16 8.63
C VAL A 43 -17.68 5.33 9.85
N GLN A 44 -17.26 4.75 10.97
CA GLN A 44 -17.85 5.01 12.28
C GLN A 44 -17.18 6.22 12.92
N ILE A 45 -17.99 7.18 13.37
CA ILE A 45 -17.57 8.38 14.10
C ILE A 45 -18.39 8.46 15.38
N GLY A 46 -17.77 8.15 16.52
CA GLY A 46 -18.50 7.97 17.79
C GLY A 46 -19.58 6.89 17.66
N GLU A 47 -20.83 7.26 17.92
CA GLU A 47 -22.00 6.38 17.79
C GLU A 47 -22.63 6.41 16.38
N ASN A 48 -22.20 7.35 15.52
CA ASN A 48 -22.74 7.53 14.18
C ASN A 48 -21.94 6.80 13.12
N THR A 49 -22.55 6.61 11.94
CA THR A 49 -21.87 6.08 10.75
C THR A 49 -22.17 6.95 9.54
N THR A 50 -21.16 7.14 8.69
CA THR A 50 -21.35 7.78 7.38
C THR A 50 -22.19 6.91 6.44
N PRO A 51 -22.83 7.47 5.41
CA PRO A 51 -23.16 6.69 4.22
C PRO A 51 -21.88 6.15 3.56
N PRO A 52 -21.97 5.30 2.53
CA PRO A 52 -20.80 4.93 1.74
C PRO A 52 -20.20 6.17 1.06
N ILE A 53 -19.03 6.59 1.50
CA ILE A 53 -18.32 7.78 1.02
C ILE A 53 -17.06 7.40 0.24
N GLN A 54 -16.54 8.33 -0.56
CA GLN A 54 -15.26 8.15 -1.23
C GLN A 54 -14.11 8.16 -0.22
N PHE A 55 -12.96 7.60 -0.62
CA PHE A 55 -11.73 7.66 0.16
C PHE A 55 -10.57 8.09 -0.72
N LEU A 56 -9.59 8.75 -0.10
CA LEU A 56 -8.37 9.18 -0.77
C LEU A 56 -7.47 7.98 -1.08
N VAL A 57 -6.95 7.96 -2.29
CA VAL A 57 -5.87 7.07 -2.74
C VAL A 57 -4.65 7.90 -3.16
N PRO A 58 -3.41 7.36 -3.12
CA PRO A 58 -2.22 8.12 -3.47
C PRO A 58 -2.19 8.67 -4.91
N GLY A 59 -2.94 8.06 -5.83
CA GLY A 59 -3.05 8.52 -7.22
C GLY A 59 -4.33 8.04 -7.89
N ALA A 60 -5.01 8.93 -8.60
CA ALA A 60 -6.26 8.67 -9.31
C ALA A 60 -6.29 9.34 -10.70
N GLY A 61 -5.16 9.31 -11.42
CA GLY A 61 -5.02 9.85 -12.78
C GLY A 61 -4.50 8.78 -13.75
N VAL A 62 -3.63 9.19 -14.70
CA VAL A 62 -2.91 8.24 -15.58
C VAL A 62 -2.16 7.20 -14.76
N THR A 63 -1.45 7.66 -13.72
CA THR A 63 -1.03 6.79 -12.62
C THR A 63 -2.19 6.64 -11.66
N SER A 64 -2.58 5.39 -11.41
CA SER A 64 -3.65 5.04 -10.48
C SER A 64 -3.14 4.07 -9.43
N VAL A 65 -3.62 4.22 -8.20
CA VAL A 65 -3.31 3.34 -7.07
C VAL A 65 -4.63 2.86 -6.48
N TYR A 66 -4.79 1.55 -6.38
CA TYR A 66 -5.90 0.94 -5.69
C TYR A 66 -5.42 0.23 -4.42
N ARG A 67 -5.94 0.68 -3.29
CA ARG A 67 -5.84 -0.02 -2.01
C ARG A 67 -7.15 0.19 -1.25
N CYS A 68 -7.94 -0.87 -1.14
CA CYS A 68 -9.16 -0.85 -0.36
C CYS A 68 -8.84 -0.67 1.14
N PRO A 69 -9.43 0.31 1.83
CA PRO A 69 -9.30 0.44 3.27
C PRO A 69 -9.90 -0.77 3.99
N SER A 70 -9.16 -1.30 4.95
CA SER A 70 -9.55 -2.44 5.77
C SER A 70 -10.45 -1.99 6.93
N PRO A 71 -11.43 -2.79 7.34
CA PRO A 71 -12.13 -2.56 8.60
C PRO A 71 -11.16 -2.42 9.78
N GLY A 72 -11.39 -1.42 10.64
CA GLY A 72 -10.52 -1.07 11.75
C GLY A 72 -9.47 0.00 11.44
N GLU A 73 -9.25 0.37 10.17
CA GLU A 73 -8.34 1.47 9.84
C GLU A 73 -8.85 2.80 10.39
N ILE A 74 -7.94 3.60 10.97
CA ILE A 74 -8.25 4.96 11.38
C ILE A 74 -8.22 5.86 10.15
N VAL A 75 -9.22 6.73 10.04
CA VAL A 75 -9.35 7.70 8.95
C VAL A 75 -9.73 9.07 9.49
N ILE A 76 -9.43 10.11 8.71
CA ILE A 76 -9.99 11.45 8.91
C ILE A 76 -11.10 11.65 7.89
N VAL A 77 -12.30 11.93 8.35
CA VAL A 77 -13.43 12.29 7.50
C VAL A 77 -13.46 13.80 7.36
N LEU A 78 -13.38 14.27 6.12
CA LEU A 78 -13.57 15.68 5.78
C LEU A 78 -14.98 15.86 5.23
N ASN A 79 -15.76 16.74 5.86
CA ASN A 79 -17.06 17.16 5.37
C ASN A 79 -16.93 18.48 4.63
N PHE A 80 -17.19 18.46 3.31
CA PHE A 80 -17.21 19.66 2.49
C PHE A 80 -18.62 20.16 2.20
N GLY A 81 -19.64 19.50 2.76
CA GLY A 81 -21.01 20.00 2.74
C GLY A 81 -21.20 21.10 3.78
N THR A 82 -22.07 22.06 3.48
CA THR A 82 -22.59 23.00 4.47
C THR A 82 -23.74 22.30 5.21
N GLY A 83 -23.45 21.58 6.29
CA GLY A 83 -24.47 20.90 7.08
C GLY A 83 -23.96 19.76 7.95
N ASP A 84 -24.89 19.09 8.62
CA ASP A 84 -24.59 18.02 9.60
C ASP A 84 -24.65 16.60 9.02
N ASP A 85 -25.00 16.46 7.74
CA ASP A 85 -25.01 15.17 7.07
C ASP A 85 -23.64 14.80 6.51
N PHE A 86 -23.42 13.49 6.35
CA PHE A 86 -22.15 12.95 5.86
C PHE A 86 -22.19 12.62 4.35
N GLN A 87 -23.13 13.18 3.56
CA GLN A 87 -23.26 12.84 2.14
C GLN A 87 -22.11 13.43 1.30
N SER A 88 -21.63 14.62 1.68
CA SER A 88 -20.51 15.32 1.01
C SER A 88 -19.15 15.05 1.64
N CYS A 89 -19.01 13.89 2.29
CA CYS A 89 -17.77 13.53 2.98
C CYS A 89 -16.80 12.73 2.10
N VAL A 90 -15.50 12.87 2.40
CA VAL A 90 -14.44 11.98 1.93
C VAL A 90 -13.62 11.48 3.13
N ALA A 91 -13.13 10.26 3.05
CA ALA A 91 -12.22 9.69 4.05
C ALA A 91 -10.75 9.79 3.59
N LEU A 92 -9.90 10.44 4.39
CA LEU A 92 -8.46 10.38 4.28
C LEU A 92 -7.93 9.14 5.00
N THR A 93 -7.19 8.31 4.27
CA THR A 93 -6.70 7.00 4.72
C THR A 93 -5.21 7.04 5.08
N GLY A 94 -4.72 6.02 5.79
CA GLY A 94 -3.29 5.86 6.07
C GLY A 94 -2.82 6.39 7.42
N LEU A 95 -3.71 6.50 8.42
CA LEU A 95 -3.28 6.73 9.80
C LEU A 95 -2.96 5.40 10.49
N PHE A 96 -1.77 5.32 11.08
CA PHE A 96 -1.34 4.17 11.87
C PHE A 96 -2.17 4.04 13.16
N SER A 97 -2.23 2.83 13.70
CA SER A 97 -2.89 2.51 14.97
C SER A 97 -2.24 1.29 15.61
N ASP A 98 -2.62 0.95 16.84
CA ASP A 98 -2.14 -0.29 17.48
C ASP A 98 -2.58 -1.55 16.70
N GLN A 99 -3.74 -1.49 16.03
CA GLN A 99 -4.23 -2.57 15.18
C GLN A 99 -3.47 -2.64 13.84
N PHE A 100 -3.03 -1.49 13.32
CA PHE A 100 -2.30 -1.36 12.06
C PHE A 100 -1.05 -0.48 12.25
N PRO A 101 0.00 -1.01 12.90
CA PRO A 101 1.21 -0.24 13.20
C PRO A 101 2.07 -0.04 11.94
N PHE A 102 3.13 0.76 12.07
CA PHE A 102 4.14 0.86 11.01
C PHE A 102 4.78 -0.52 10.74
N PRO A 103 5.10 -0.83 9.47
CA PRO A 103 5.74 -2.09 9.12
C PRO A 103 7.23 -2.17 9.52
N THR A 104 7.83 -1.04 9.88
CA THR A 104 9.20 -0.92 10.37
C THR A 104 9.35 0.34 11.23
N GLU A 105 10.31 0.32 12.15
CA GLU A 105 10.75 1.49 12.94
C GLU A 105 12.13 2.00 12.49
N ASN A 106 12.73 1.37 11.48
CA ASN A 106 14.02 1.78 10.92
C ASN A 106 13.83 2.97 9.97
N SER A 107 14.44 4.11 10.28
CA SER A 107 14.37 5.33 9.48
C SER A 107 15.04 5.22 8.11
N ASP A 108 15.95 4.26 7.93
CA ASP A 108 16.63 3.99 6.67
C ASP A 108 15.90 2.95 5.81
N GLU A 109 14.69 2.53 6.20
CA GLU A 109 13.87 1.60 5.41
C GLU A 109 12.61 2.26 4.83
N VAL A 110 12.33 1.97 3.57
CA VAL A 110 11.02 2.24 2.94
C VAL A 110 10.33 0.89 2.69
N VAL A 111 9.19 0.65 3.34
CA VAL A 111 8.48 -0.64 3.28
C VAL A 111 7.04 -0.45 2.81
N PHE A 112 6.67 -1.16 1.75
CA PHE A 112 5.27 -1.38 1.37
C PHE A 112 4.89 -2.82 1.72
N LYS A 113 4.07 -2.99 2.76
CA LYS A 113 3.55 -4.29 3.22
C LYS A 113 2.20 -4.58 2.58
N TYR A 114 2.08 -5.72 1.91
CA TYR A 114 0.85 -6.19 1.25
C TYR A 114 0.23 -7.34 2.06
N GLY A 115 -0.30 -7.00 3.24
CA GLY A 115 -0.74 -7.99 4.23
C GLY A 115 0.43 -8.81 4.79
N GLU A 116 0.18 -10.02 5.29
CA GLU A 116 1.21 -10.81 5.98
C GLU A 116 2.16 -11.59 5.07
N LYS A 117 1.83 -11.74 3.78
CA LYS A 117 2.50 -12.69 2.88
C LYS A 117 3.37 -12.05 1.80
N ALA A 118 3.40 -10.71 1.74
CA ALA A 118 4.18 -10.01 0.75
C ALA A 118 4.59 -8.61 1.21
N TYR A 119 5.77 -8.17 0.78
CA TYR A 119 6.23 -6.79 0.94
C TYR A 119 7.31 -6.45 -0.09
N SER A 120 7.47 -5.15 -0.36
CA SER A 120 8.71 -4.59 -0.91
C SER A 120 9.37 -3.73 0.17
N ARG A 121 10.69 -3.82 0.27
CA ARG A 121 11.51 -3.09 1.24
C ARG A 121 12.73 -2.53 0.53
N ILE A 122 13.04 -1.27 0.77
CA ILE A 122 14.26 -0.61 0.29
C ILE A 122 15.05 -0.16 1.51
N ASP A 123 16.30 -0.61 1.62
CA ASP A 123 17.30 0.01 2.48
C ASP A 123 17.85 1.24 1.74
N VAL A 124 17.60 2.42 2.28
CA VAL A 124 17.94 3.70 1.66
C VAL A 124 19.45 3.94 1.69
N THR A 125 20.15 3.48 2.73
CA THR A 125 21.59 3.66 2.88
C THR A 125 22.37 2.86 1.84
N SER A 126 22.01 1.59 1.64
CA SER A 126 22.69 0.68 0.72
C SER A 126 22.05 0.65 -0.68
N GLY A 127 20.85 1.20 -0.83
CA GLY A 127 20.03 1.09 -2.06
C GLY A 127 19.47 -0.31 -2.31
N LYS A 128 19.54 -1.23 -1.35
CA LYS A 128 19.12 -2.63 -1.56
C LYS A 128 17.60 -2.74 -1.50
N MET A 129 17.00 -3.20 -2.60
CA MET A 129 15.60 -3.60 -2.63
C MET A 129 15.46 -5.10 -2.32
N THR A 130 14.52 -5.44 -1.45
CA THR A 130 14.10 -6.81 -1.15
C THR A 130 12.62 -6.94 -1.48
N ILE A 131 12.27 -7.95 -2.29
CA ILE A 131 10.89 -8.31 -2.62
C ILE A 131 10.61 -9.66 -1.98
N HIS A 132 9.58 -9.73 -1.15
CA HIS A 132 9.06 -10.98 -0.61
C HIS A 132 7.64 -11.19 -1.11
N ALA A 133 7.38 -12.35 -1.69
CA ALA A 133 6.04 -12.78 -2.08
C ALA A 133 5.92 -14.28 -1.86
N ALA A 134 5.25 -14.68 -0.78
CA ALA A 134 5.15 -16.09 -0.40
C ALA A 134 4.43 -16.96 -1.45
N GLY A 135 3.60 -16.35 -2.30
CA GLY A 135 2.92 -17.01 -3.42
C GLY A 135 3.75 -17.09 -4.71
N GLY A 136 4.95 -16.52 -4.73
CA GLY A 136 5.76 -16.36 -5.95
C GLY A 136 5.55 -15.00 -6.64
N VAL A 137 6.28 -14.82 -7.74
CA VAL A 137 6.22 -13.64 -8.61
C VAL A 137 6.00 -14.12 -10.03
N GLU A 138 4.98 -13.59 -10.70
CA GLU A 138 4.67 -13.86 -12.11
C GLU A 138 4.87 -12.59 -12.94
N TYR A 139 5.48 -12.74 -14.12
CA TYR A 139 5.64 -11.67 -15.10
C TYR A 139 4.74 -11.98 -16.30
N VAL A 140 3.66 -11.22 -16.47
CA VAL A 140 2.65 -11.44 -17.52
C VAL A 140 2.91 -10.48 -18.67
N ASP A 141 2.85 -10.97 -19.91
CA ASP A 141 3.11 -10.20 -21.14
C ASP A 141 4.41 -9.36 -21.08
N THR A 142 5.41 -9.87 -20.35
CA THR A 142 6.71 -9.22 -20.12
C THR A 142 7.75 -9.93 -20.98
N PRO A 143 8.25 -9.31 -22.07
CA PRO A 143 9.12 -9.99 -23.03
C PRO A 143 10.51 -10.32 -22.49
N GLU A 144 11.00 -9.58 -21.48
CA GLU A 144 12.33 -9.79 -20.92
C GLU A 144 12.37 -9.42 -19.43
N VAL A 145 13.09 -10.23 -18.64
CA VAL A 145 13.60 -9.88 -17.31
C VAL A 145 15.11 -10.04 -17.35
N LYS A 146 15.83 -8.92 -17.29
CA LYS A 146 17.27 -8.88 -17.56
C LYS A 146 18.09 -8.53 -16.32
N ASN A 147 19.12 -9.34 -16.05
CA ASN A 147 20.21 -9.02 -15.14
C ASN A 147 21.52 -9.05 -15.94
N SER A 148 22.04 -7.88 -16.31
CA SER A 148 23.21 -7.76 -17.20
C SER A 148 24.55 -7.76 -16.47
N ASP A 149 24.55 -7.27 -15.23
CA ASP A 149 25.77 -6.93 -14.49
C ASP A 149 25.94 -7.78 -13.22
N GLY A 150 25.04 -8.74 -13.00
CA GLY A 150 24.93 -9.48 -11.76
C GLY A 150 24.71 -10.98 -11.95
N GLU A 151 24.74 -11.66 -10.82
CA GLU A 151 24.54 -13.10 -10.74
C GLU A 151 23.05 -13.44 -10.61
N MET A 152 22.63 -14.56 -11.17
CA MET A 152 21.30 -15.16 -10.94
C MET A 152 21.49 -16.51 -10.25
N ALA A 153 20.55 -16.88 -9.38
CA ALA A 153 20.56 -18.16 -8.69
C ALA A 153 19.13 -18.72 -8.61
N ASP A 154 19.04 -20.05 -8.67
CA ASP A 154 17.84 -20.77 -8.30
C ASP A 154 17.96 -21.29 -6.85
N LYS A 155 17.08 -22.21 -6.46
CA LYS A 155 17.09 -22.82 -5.11
C LYS A 155 18.36 -23.65 -4.84
N VAL A 156 18.99 -24.17 -5.89
CA VAL A 156 20.10 -25.10 -5.81
C VAL A 156 21.43 -24.35 -5.82
N ARG A 157 21.63 -23.41 -6.76
CA ARG A 157 22.93 -22.73 -6.96
C ARG A 157 22.86 -21.51 -7.88
N ARG A 158 24.01 -20.84 -8.03
CA ARG A 158 24.19 -19.72 -8.97
C ARG A 158 24.43 -20.21 -10.40
N MET A 159 24.06 -19.40 -11.38
CA MET A 159 24.31 -19.68 -12.80
C MET A 159 25.81 -19.78 -13.12
N SER A 160 26.69 -19.05 -12.45
CA SER A 160 28.15 -19.25 -12.57
C SER A 160 28.62 -20.61 -12.09
N GLU A 161 27.93 -21.25 -11.13
CA GLU A 161 28.24 -22.60 -10.68
C GLU A 161 27.77 -23.64 -11.69
N ASP A 162 26.58 -23.45 -12.28
CA ASP A 162 26.11 -24.28 -13.41
C ASP A 162 27.05 -24.17 -14.61
N ARG A 163 27.55 -22.96 -14.90
CA ARG A 163 28.54 -22.71 -15.96
C ARG A 163 29.81 -23.51 -15.75
N ARG A 164 30.32 -23.61 -14.51
CA ARG A 164 31.50 -24.45 -14.20
C ARG A 164 31.24 -25.93 -14.40
N ILE A 165 30.04 -26.42 -14.04
CA ILE A 165 29.64 -27.81 -14.26
C ILE A 165 29.56 -28.09 -15.75
N TYR A 166 28.90 -27.22 -16.52
CA TYR A 166 28.85 -27.31 -17.97
C TYR A 166 30.26 -27.27 -18.58
N ASP A 167 31.10 -26.32 -18.20
CA ASP A 167 32.44 -26.18 -18.76
C ASP A 167 33.38 -27.34 -18.39
N GLY A 168 33.10 -28.06 -17.30
CA GLY A 168 33.89 -29.17 -16.80
C GLY A 168 33.34 -30.56 -17.13
N HIS A 169 32.13 -30.69 -17.70
CA HIS A 169 31.53 -32.00 -17.91
C HIS A 169 32.19 -32.77 -19.06
N ASN A 170 32.12 -34.10 -18.97
CA ASN A 170 32.48 -35.04 -20.01
C ASN A 170 31.41 -36.13 -20.14
N HIS A 171 31.53 -36.98 -21.16
CA HIS A 171 30.59 -38.06 -21.44
C HIS A 171 31.31 -39.42 -21.46
N PRO A 172 30.61 -40.53 -21.21
CA PRO A 172 31.15 -41.86 -21.48
C PRO A 172 31.45 -42.05 -22.97
N GLY A 173 32.63 -42.58 -23.28
CA GLY A 173 33.01 -42.99 -24.64
C GLY A 173 32.44 -44.36 -25.00
N ASP A 174 32.26 -44.60 -26.29
CA ASP A 174 31.75 -45.87 -26.86
C ASP A 174 32.66 -47.08 -26.57
N SER A 175 33.93 -46.82 -26.25
CA SER A 175 34.96 -47.82 -25.99
C SER A 175 35.32 -47.94 -24.50
N GLY A 176 34.47 -47.46 -23.59
CA GLY A 176 34.66 -47.58 -22.14
C GLY A 176 35.54 -46.50 -21.48
N GLY A 177 35.97 -45.48 -22.24
CA GLY A 177 36.66 -44.30 -21.72
C GLY A 177 35.72 -43.14 -21.37
N GLN A 178 36.27 -41.96 -21.09
CA GLN A 178 35.52 -40.70 -21.04
C GLN A 178 35.98 -39.77 -22.17
N THR A 179 35.09 -38.90 -22.66
CA THR A 179 35.49 -37.80 -23.55
C THR A 179 36.36 -36.78 -22.80
N GLY A 180 37.03 -35.90 -23.55
CA GLY A 180 37.57 -34.68 -22.96
C GLY A 180 36.47 -33.76 -22.42
N ALA A 181 36.86 -32.74 -21.67
CA ALA A 181 35.96 -31.68 -21.24
C ALA A 181 35.39 -30.92 -22.45
N ALA A 182 34.25 -30.24 -22.24
CA ALA A 182 33.63 -29.40 -23.24
C ALA A 182 34.62 -28.38 -23.83
N ASN A 183 34.77 -28.38 -25.15
CA ASN A 183 35.64 -27.46 -25.90
C ASN A 183 34.98 -26.09 -26.14
N GLN A 184 33.65 -26.04 -26.16
CA GLN A 184 32.85 -24.81 -26.12
C GLN A 184 32.48 -24.51 -24.67
N LYS A 185 32.79 -23.30 -24.23
CA LYS A 185 32.46 -22.82 -22.88
C LYS A 185 31.18 -22.02 -22.93
N GLN A 186 30.32 -22.16 -21.94
CA GLN A 186 29.13 -21.33 -21.83
C GLN A 186 29.59 -19.91 -21.45
N GLY A 187 29.59 -18.99 -22.42
CA GLY A 187 30.27 -17.69 -22.35
C GLY A 187 29.73 -16.73 -21.30
N GLY A 188 30.65 -16.19 -20.47
CA GLY A 188 30.45 -15.25 -19.37
C GLY A 188 29.57 -14.08 -19.72
#